data_AF-A0A5B8XM63-F1
#
_entry.id   AF-A0A5B8XM63-F1
#
_cell.length_a   1.000
_cell.length_b   1.000
_cell.length_c   1.000
_cell.angle_alpha   90.00
_cell.angle_beta   90.00
_cell.angle_gamma   90.00
#
_symmetry.space_group_name_H-M   'P 1'
#
loop_
_entity.id
_entity.type
_entity.pdbx_description
1 polymer ?
#
loop_
_entity_poly.entity_id
_entity_poly.type
_entity_poly.pdbx_seq_one_letter_code
_entity_poly.pdbx_strand_id
1 'polypeptide(L)'
;MKKFLVMMCAAALAGSIGCGDDEETPSNNNNNNTNNETTQTNNETTQTNNETTQTNNETTTNNQTTTNNQTTTNNQTTTNGGTFEPCADYCTQYEANCAEAFATDYTDNAGCLTACEAFEVGTEGDTTGDTAACRLYHVGAAAADAATHCPHAGATPTEFCVAAE
;
A
#
# COMPACT_ATOMS: atom_id res chain seq x y z
N MET A 1 -36.09 26.93 14.45
CA MET A 1 -36.37 25.96 15.55
C MET A 1 -36.97 24.70 14.93
N LYS A 2 -36.13 23.79 14.42
CA LYS A 2 -36.56 22.53 13.81
C LYS A 2 -36.39 21.43 14.84
N LYS A 3 -37.48 20.72 15.10
CA LYS A 3 -37.69 19.79 16.21
C LYS A 3 -36.86 18.52 15.99
N PHE A 4 -36.04 18.16 16.97
CA PHE A 4 -35.41 16.85 17.08
C PHE A 4 -36.49 15.81 17.41
N LEU A 5 -36.76 14.90 16.48
CA LEU A 5 -37.54 13.70 16.74
C LEU A 5 -36.55 12.55 16.95
N VAL A 6 -36.34 12.19 18.22
CA VAL A 6 -35.60 11.00 18.64
C VAL A 6 -36.47 9.79 18.33
N MET A 7 -36.04 8.93 17.41
CA MET A 7 -36.66 7.64 17.15
C MET A 7 -35.74 6.53 17.65
N MET A 8 -36.00 6.09 18.88
CA MET A 8 -35.54 4.80 19.39
C MET A 8 -36.14 3.69 18.51
N CYS A 9 -35.28 2.86 17.92
CA CYS A 9 -35.71 1.57 17.40
C CYS A 9 -35.06 0.47 18.26
N ALA A 10 -35.93 -0.35 18.81
CA ALA A 10 -35.63 -1.40 19.77
C ALA A 10 -34.96 -2.62 19.11
N ALA A 11 -34.16 -3.32 19.92
CA ALA A 11 -33.51 -4.58 19.60
C ALA A 11 -34.51 -5.70 19.26
N ALA A 12 -34.10 -6.59 18.35
CA ALA A 12 -34.67 -7.93 18.19
C ALA A 12 -33.54 -8.96 18.02
N LEU A 13 -33.60 -10.02 18.84
CA LEU A 13 -32.75 -11.21 18.86
C LEU A 13 -33.34 -12.31 17.96
N ALA A 14 -32.50 -13.02 17.21
CA ALA A 14 -32.54 -14.45 16.78
C ALA A 14 -31.50 -14.60 15.64
N GLY A 15 -30.56 -15.54 15.57
CA GLY A 15 -30.47 -16.90 16.09
C GLY A 15 -30.56 -17.89 14.94
N SER A 16 -29.43 -18.39 14.41
CA SER A 16 -29.31 -19.74 13.81
C SER A 16 -27.86 -20.09 13.46
N ILE A 17 -27.43 -21.20 14.06
CA ILE A 17 -26.20 -21.97 13.85
C ILE A 17 -26.28 -22.71 12.50
N GLY A 18 -25.17 -22.78 11.78
CA GLY A 18 -25.00 -23.65 10.62
C GLY A 18 -23.53 -24.01 10.42
N CYS A 19 -23.09 -25.09 11.05
CA CYS A 19 -21.86 -25.82 10.72
C CYS A 19 -22.21 -26.83 9.63
N GLY A 20 -21.48 -26.82 8.52
CA GLY A 20 -21.49 -27.86 7.50
C GLY A 20 -20.11 -28.48 7.44
N ASP A 21 -19.95 -29.62 8.11
CA ASP A 21 -18.81 -30.54 8.05
C ASP A 21 -19.20 -31.69 7.10
N ASP A 22 -18.43 -31.91 6.03
CA ASP A 22 -18.44 -33.15 5.25
C ASP A 22 -16.98 -33.59 5.01
N GLU A 23 -16.52 -34.57 5.80
CA GLU A 23 -15.41 -35.51 5.48
C GLU A 23 -15.90 -36.50 4.38
N GLU A 24 -15.12 -37.16 3.52
CA GLU A 24 -13.85 -37.88 3.67
C GLU A 24 -13.05 -37.99 2.34
N THR A 25 -11.76 -38.25 2.51
CA THR A 25 -10.65 -38.72 1.63
C THR A 25 -10.93 -40.06 0.87
N PRO A 26 -10.07 -40.69 -0.01
CA PRO A 26 -8.58 -40.65 -0.06
C PRO A 26 -7.83 -40.83 -1.42
N SER A 27 -6.50 -40.59 -1.33
CA SER A 27 -5.35 -41.19 -2.05
C SER A 27 -5.35 -41.35 -3.59
N ASN A 28 -4.34 -40.76 -4.25
CA ASN A 28 -3.25 -41.57 -4.82
C ASN A 28 -1.98 -40.75 -5.13
N ASN A 29 -0.85 -41.35 -4.77
CA ASN A 29 0.52 -40.95 -5.05
C ASN A 29 0.93 -41.54 -6.41
N ASN A 30 1.54 -40.77 -7.31
CA ASN A 30 2.70 -41.29 -8.05
C ASN A 30 3.52 -40.19 -8.73
N ASN A 31 4.74 -40.09 -8.23
CA ASN A 31 5.95 -39.70 -8.95
C ASN A 31 6.08 -40.52 -10.25
N ASN A 32 6.23 -39.86 -11.40
CA ASN A 32 7.15 -40.39 -12.41
C ASN A 32 7.78 -39.27 -13.24
N ASN A 33 9.03 -38.99 -12.89
CA ASN A 33 10.07 -38.52 -13.78
C ASN A 33 10.07 -39.31 -15.10
N THR A 34 9.96 -38.63 -16.23
CA THR A 34 10.43 -39.18 -17.51
C THR A 34 11.00 -38.05 -18.36
N ASN A 35 12.33 -38.00 -18.33
CA ASN A 35 13.16 -37.46 -19.39
C ASN A 35 12.71 -38.05 -20.74
N ASN A 36 12.49 -37.21 -21.74
CA ASN A 36 12.78 -37.62 -23.11
C ASN A 36 13.44 -36.46 -23.86
N GLU A 37 14.65 -36.78 -24.32
CA GLU A 37 15.51 -36.01 -25.19
C GLU A 37 14.81 -35.60 -26.49
N THR A 38 15.17 -34.44 -27.04
CA THR A 38 15.65 -34.39 -28.43
C THR A 38 16.63 -33.23 -28.60
N THR A 39 17.89 -33.62 -28.71
CA THR A 39 19.08 -33.07 -29.36
C THR A 39 18.92 -31.93 -30.38
N GLN A 40 19.77 -30.90 -30.26
CA GLN A 40 20.70 -30.33 -31.26
C GLN A 40 21.25 -28.99 -30.71
N THR A 41 22.49 -28.51 -30.87
CA THR A 41 23.81 -28.99 -31.28
C THR A 41 24.80 -27.84 -30.95
N ASN A 42 25.88 -28.17 -30.24
CA ASN A 42 27.26 -27.63 -30.24
C ASN A 42 27.52 -26.12 -30.42
N ASN A 43 28.22 -25.49 -29.45
CA ASN A 43 29.64 -25.13 -29.63
C ASN A 43 30.35 -24.76 -28.31
N GLU A 44 31.61 -25.17 -28.22
CA GLU A 44 32.56 -25.11 -27.10
C GLU A 44 32.81 -23.73 -26.46
N THR A 45 33.13 -23.68 -25.15
CA THR A 45 34.52 -23.58 -24.62
C THR A 45 34.54 -23.55 -23.09
N THR A 46 35.42 -24.38 -22.52
CA THR A 46 35.73 -24.64 -21.09
C THR A 46 36.60 -23.56 -20.45
N GLN A 47 36.38 -23.27 -19.15
CA GLN A 47 37.37 -23.13 -18.03
C GLN A 47 36.78 -22.25 -16.91
N THR A 48 37.08 -22.31 -15.60
CA THR A 48 37.64 -23.28 -14.63
C THR A 48 37.84 -22.46 -13.32
N ASN A 49 37.51 -23.05 -12.16
CA ASN A 49 37.99 -22.77 -10.78
C ASN A 49 37.57 -21.52 -9.96
N ASN A 50 36.74 -21.79 -8.94
CA ASN A 50 37.07 -21.80 -7.49
C ASN A 50 37.72 -20.57 -6.80
N GLU A 51 36.95 -19.81 -6.02
CA GLU A 51 37.21 -19.37 -4.61
C GLU A 51 36.06 -18.45 -4.12
N THR A 52 35.22 -18.89 -3.15
CA THR A 52 35.06 -18.41 -1.74
C THR A 52 34.87 -16.87 -1.61
N THR A 53 33.86 -16.27 -0.97
CA THR A 53 33.25 -16.53 0.34
C THR A 53 32.00 -15.63 0.55
N GLN A 54 30.93 -16.24 1.10
CA GLN A 54 29.95 -15.74 2.08
C GLN A 54 28.87 -14.66 1.81
N THR A 55 27.66 -15.13 2.16
CA THR A 55 26.54 -14.47 2.85
C THR A 55 25.64 -13.58 2.01
N ASN A 56 24.51 -14.12 1.56
CA ASN A 56 23.33 -13.34 1.21
C ASN A 56 22.10 -13.90 1.92
N ASN A 57 21.62 -13.06 2.86
CA ASN A 57 20.32 -13.16 3.48
C ASN A 57 19.25 -13.04 2.40
N GLU A 58 18.34 -14.00 2.41
CA GLU A 58 17.21 -14.11 1.52
C GLU A 58 16.17 -13.05 1.90
N THR A 59 16.03 -12.00 1.08
CA THR A 59 14.79 -11.21 1.02
C THR A 59 14.39 -11.08 -0.43
N THR A 60 13.29 -11.75 -0.77
CA THR A 60 12.64 -11.75 -2.08
C THR A 60 12.16 -10.34 -2.44
N THR A 61 12.87 -9.67 -3.36
CA THR A 61 12.41 -8.44 -4.00
C THR A 61 11.65 -8.81 -5.28
N ASN A 62 10.33 -8.65 -5.25
CA ASN A 62 9.51 -8.73 -6.46
C ASN A 62 9.56 -7.41 -7.23
N ASN A 63 10.20 -7.51 -8.39
CA ASN A 63 10.19 -6.66 -9.57
C ASN A 63 8.93 -5.77 -9.73
N GLN A 64 9.09 -4.45 -9.68
CA GLN A 64 8.10 -3.55 -10.27
C GLN A 64 8.76 -2.45 -11.11
N THR A 65 8.25 -2.37 -12.33
CA THR A 65 8.74 -1.70 -13.54
C THR A 65 8.95 -0.20 -13.39
N THR A 66 10.17 0.25 -13.68
CA THR A 66 10.53 1.67 -13.85
C THR A 66 9.82 2.27 -15.06
N THR A 67 9.04 3.34 -14.85
CA THR A 67 8.66 4.29 -15.92
C THR A 67 9.23 5.65 -15.56
N ASN A 68 10.21 6.11 -16.34
CA ASN A 68 10.90 7.37 -16.17
C ASN A 68 10.04 8.53 -16.68
N ASN A 69 9.57 9.39 -15.78
CA ASN A 69 9.28 10.79 -16.12
C ASN A 69 9.82 11.69 -15.01
N GLN A 70 11.14 11.87 -15.03
CA GLN A 70 11.88 12.65 -14.05
C GLN A 70 11.64 14.14 -14.30
N THR A 71 10.78 14.77 -13.51
CA THR A 71 10.76 16.22 -13.33
C THR A 71 11.39 16.53 -11.97
N THR A 72 12.56 17.16 -12.01
CA THR A 72 13.38 17.49 -10.84
C THR A 72 12.72 18.57 -9.98
N THR A 73 12.38 18.25 -8.73
CA THR A 73 12.23 19.24 -7.63
C THR A 73 12.83 18.65 -6.36
N ASN A 74 13.67 19.42 -5.68
CA ASN A 74 14.52 18.98 -4.57
C ASN A 74 13.78 19.07 -3.22
N ASN A 75 13.43 17.94 -2.60
CA ASN A 75 13.39 17.78 -1.14
C ASN A 75 13.51 16.28 -0.79
N GLN A 76 14.73 15.76 -0.87
CA GLN A 76 15.01 14.33 -0.87
C GLN A 76 15.63 13.90 0.46
N THR A 77 14.84 13.28 1.34
CA THR A 77 15.36 12.58 2.53
C THR A 77 15.47 11.09 2.20
N THR A 78 16.69 10.59 2.24
CA THR A 78 17.08 9.26 1.76
C THR A 78 17.12 8.24 2.90
N THR A 79 16.45 7.11 2.74
CA THR A 79 16.69 5.89 3.50
C THR A 79 16.88 4.72 2.53
N ASN A 80 18.14 4.31 2.36
CA ASN A 80 18.61 3.15 1.59
C ASN A 80 18.09 2.98 0.14
N GLY A 81 18.51 3.91 -0.72
CA GLY A 81 18.68 3.66 -2.16
C GLY A 81 17.52 4.05 -3.08
N GLY A 82 16.36 4.41 -2.53
CA GLY A 82 15.24 5.01 -3.26
C GLY A 82 14.93 6.42 -2.74
N THR A 83 14.40 7.27 -3.62
CA THR A 83 13.75 8.52 -3.22
C THR A 83 12.37 8.19 -2.67
N PHE A 84 12.06 8.61 -1.45
CA PHE A 84 10.71 8.49 -0.91
C PHE A 84 9.77 9.45 -1.66
N GLU A 85 8.72 8.89 -2.26
CA GLU A 85 7.74 9.61 -3.08
C GLU A 85 6.31 9.22 -2.63
N PRO A 86 5.74 9.93 -1.64
CA PRO A 86 4.50 9.51 -0.98
C PRO A 86 3.23 9.75 -1.80
N CYS A 87 3.27 10.59 -2.83
CA CYS A 87 2.06 11.14 -3.43
C CYS A 87 1.19 10.09 -4.13
N ALA A 88 1.79 9.15 -4.84
CA ALA A 88 1.06 8.08 -5.51
C ALA A 88 0.31 7.18 -4.50
N ASP A 89 0.98 6.80 -3.42
CA ASP A 89 0.41 5.95 -2.38
C ASP A 89 -0.61 6.71 -1.52
N TYR A 90 -0.35 7.99 -1.24
CA TYR A 90 -1.28 8.85 -0.51
C TYR A 90 -2.60 8.97 -1.27
N CYS A 91 -2.57 9.36 -2.55
CA CYS A 91 -3.79 9.57 -3.32
C CYS A 91 -4.57 8.27 -3.54
N THR A 92 -3.88 7.17 -3.82
CA THR A 92 -4.51 5.85 -3.95
C THR A 92 -5.22 5.42 -2.67
N GLN A 93 -4.55 5.58 -1.51
CA GLN A 93 -5.13 5.20 -0.23
C GLN A 93 -6.20 6.18 0.25
N TYR A 94 -6.08 7.47 -0.09
CA TYR A 94 -7.07 8.46 0.28
C TYR A 94 -8.41 8.21 -0.44
N GLU A 95 -8.35 7.90 -1.73
CA GLU A 95 -9.53 7.50 -2.51
C GLU A 95 -10.17 6.22 -1.94
N ALA A 96 -9.36 5.23 -1.54
CA ALA A 96 -9.84 3.95 -1.03
C ALA A 96 -10.41 4.02 0.40
N ASN A 97 -9.70 4.67 1.32
CA ASN A 97 -9.99 4.63 2.76
C ASN A 97 -10.84 5.82 3.22
N CYS A 98 -10.87 6.90 2.44
CA CYS A 98 -11.51 8.16 2.80
C CYS A 98 -12.39 8.72 1.67
N ALA A 99 -13.07 7.86 0.91
CA ALA A 99 -13.81 8.22 -0.31
C ALA A 99 -14.70 9.48 -0.21
N GLU A 100 -15.40 9.69 0.92
CA GLU A 100 -16.24 10.88 1.12
C GLU A 100 -15.42 12.18 1.24
N ALA A 101 -14.31 12.11 1.99
CA ALA A 101 -13.39 13.24 2.15
C ALA A 101 -12.59 13.48 0.87
N PHE A 102 -12.17 12.40 0.20
CA PHE A 102 -11.51 12.46 -1.11
C PHE A 102 -12.37 13.20 -2.14
N ALA A 103 -13.66 12.84 -2.27
CA ALA A 103 -14.58 13.49 -3.21
C ALA A 103 -14.90 14.95 -2.84
N THR A 104 -14.63 15.35 -1.60
CA THR A 104 -14.75 16.74 -1.15
C THR A 104 -13.50 17.55 -1.47
N ASP A 105 -12.33 16.96 -1.26
CA ASP A 105 -11.03 17.61 -1.44
C ASP A 105 -10.58 17.66 -2.90
N TYR A 106 -10.91 16.62 -3.68
CA TYR A 106 -10.38 16.39 -5.02
C TYR A 106 -11.48 15.95 -5.99
N THR A 107 -11.39 16.43 -7.23
CA THR A 107 -12.28 16.00 -8.33
C THR A 107 -12.02 14.54 -8.71
N ASP A 108 -10.76 14.15 -8.74
CA ASP A 108 -10.28 12.82 -9.13
C ASP A 108 -8.84 12.61 -8.64
N ASN A 109 -8.30 11.41 -8.90
CA ASN A 109 -6.93 11.04 -8.52
C ASN A 109 -5.87 11.94 -9.17
N ALA A 110 -6.08 12.45 -10.38
CA ALA A 110 -5.14 13.36 -11.04
C ALA A 110 -5.08 14.71 -10.32
N GLY A 111 -6.23 15.21 -9.85
CA GLY A 111 -6.33 16.39 -9.00
C GLY A 111 -5.63 16.19 -7.65
N CYS A 112 -5.78 15.01 -7.04
CA CYS A 112 -5.06 14.67 -5.81
C CYS A 112 -3.54 14.70 -6.01
N LEU A 113 -3.02 14.05 -7.07
CA LEU A 113 -1.58 14.01 -7.36
C LEU A 113 -1.02 15.43 -7.56
N THR A 114 -1.73 16.26 -8.34
CA THR A 114 -1.33 17.66 -8.58
C THR A 114 -1.29 18.47 -7.28
N ALA A 115 -2.27 18.27 -6.39
CA ALA A 115 -2.27 18.93 -5.09
C ALA A 115 -1.14 18.41 -4.17
N CYS A 116 -0.86 17.11 -4.21
CA CYS A 116 0.16 16.49 -3.38
C CYS A 116 1.57 16.99 -3.71
N GLU A 117 1.85 17.29 -4.98
CA GLU A 117 3.12 17.91 -5.41
C GLU A 117 3.40 19.27 -4.75
N ALA A 118 2.38 19.94 -4.20
CA ALA A 118 2.53 21.19 -3.48
C ALA A 118 2.80 21.02 -1.97
N PHE A 119 2.64 19.80 -1.43
CA PHE A 119 2.96 19.52 -0.03
C PHE A 119 4.46 19.33 0.15
N GLU A 120 4.97 19.70 1.32
CA GLU A 120 6.31 19.26 1.70
C GLU A 120 6.33 17.72 1.77
N VAL A 121 7.39 17.08 1.26
CA VAL A 121 7.44 15.61 1.22
C VAL A 121 7.42 15.01 2.63
N GLY A 122 8.18 15.60 3.56
CA GLY A 122 8.36 15.08 4.92
C GLY A 122 9.34 13.91 5.01
N THR A 123 9.33 13.23 6.14
CA THR A 123 10.10 12.00 6.39
C THR A 123 9.14 10.82 6.45
N GLU A 124 9.51 9.70 5.85
CA GLU A 124 8.75 8.46 5.94
C GLU A 124 8.42 8.13 7.41
N GLY A 125 7.13 7.89 7.68
CA GLY A 125 6.65 7.60 9.04
C GLY A 125 6.35 8.83 9.91
N ASP A 126 6.46 10.05 9.37
CA ASP A 126 5.93 11.24 10.04
C ASP A 126 4.45 11.03 10.40
N THR A 127 4.09 11.39 11.63
CA THR A 127 2.70 11.30 12.14
C THR A 127 2.08 12.66 12.43
N THR A 128 2.89 13.71 12.27
CA THR A 128 2.55 15.12 12.49
C THR A 128 3.30 15.99 11.48
N GLY A 129 2.83 17.22 11.30
CA GLY A 129 3.42 18.20 10.38
C GLY A 129 2.72 18.23 9.03
N ASP A 130 2.68 19.40 8.40
CA ASP A 130 2.03 19.60 7.10
C ASP A 130 2.89 19.02 5.96
N THR A 131 2.93 17.69 5.87
CA THR A 131 3.72 16.94 4.90
C THR A 131 2.90 15.83 4.24
N ALA A 132 3.27 15.45 3.02
CA ALA A 132 2.71 14.31 2.31
C ALA A 132 2.97 12.99 3.06
N ALA A 133 4.11 12.85 3.75
CA ALA A 133 4.39 11.71 4.61
C ALA A 133 3.40 11.57 5.78
N CYS A 134 3.08 12.67 6.48
CA CYS A 134 2.08 12.67 7.55
C CYS A 134 0.72 12.23 7.03
N ARG A 135 0.32 12.76 5.87
CA ARG A 135 -0.95 12.42 5.22
C ARG A 135 -0.99 10.94 4.83
N LEU A 136 0.10 10.42 4.25
CA LEU A 136 0.25 9.01 3.91
C LEU A 136 0.07 8.11 5.15
N TYR A 137 0.64 8.48 6.29
CA TYR A 137 0.47 7.75 7.54
C TYR A 137 -1.02 7.70 7.96
N HIS A 138 -1.70 8.84 7.98
CA HIS A 138 -3.10 8.89 8.44
C HIS A 138 -4.08 8.23 7.45
N VAL A 139 -3.89 8.36 6.13
CA VAL A 139 -4.72 7.58 5.18
C VAL A 139 -4.49 6.08 5.31
N GLY A 140 -3.27 5.63 5.65
CA GLY A 140 -2.98 4.23 5.94
C GLY A 140 -3.72 3.75 7.19
N ALA A 141 -3.69 4.54 8.27
CA ALA A 141 -4.41 4.23 9.51
C ALA A 141 -5.95 4.25 9.33
N ALA A 142 -6.47 5.04 8.39
CA ALA A 142 -7.89 5.11 8.06
C ALA A 142 -8.47 3.78 7.54
N ALA A 143 -7.63 2.85 7.07
CA ALA A 143 -8.07 1.49 6.73
C ALA A 143 -8.68 0.75 7.94
N ALA A 144 -8.27 1.10 9.16
CA ALA A 144 -8.80 0.53 10.41
C ALA A 144 -9.88 1.40 11.04
N ASP A 145 -9.74 2.73 11.00
CA ASP A 145 -10.70 3.69 11.55
C ASP A 145 -10.74 4.99 10.73
N ALA A 146 -11.55 4.98 9.67
CA ALA A 146 -11.70 6.13 8.78
C ALA A 146 -12.24 7.38 9.50
N ALA A 147 -13.16 7.21 10.45
CA ALA A 147 -13.80 8.33 11.14
C ALA A 147 -12.80 9.16 11.95
N THR A 148 -11.83 8.48 12.58
CA THR A 148 -10.76 9.15 13.33
C THR A 148 -9.66 9.69 12.43
N HIS A 149 -9.25 8.97 11.38
CA HIS A 149 -8.01 9.29 10.66
C HIS A 149 -8.18 10.14 9.41
N CYS A 150 -9.31 10.06 8.68
CA CYS A 150 -9.51 10.85 7.47
C CYS A 150 -9.45 12.39 7.69
N PRO A 151 -9.98 12.96 8.79
CA PRO A 151 -9.89 14.40 9.04
C PRO A 151 -8.46 14.96 9.19
N HIS A 152 -7.47 14.10 9.40
CA HIS A 152 -6.06 14.46 9.54
C HIS A 152 -5.27 14.34 8.23
N ALA A 153 -5.84 13.66 7.24
CA ALA A 153 -5.12 13.31 6.03
C ALA A 153 -5.47 14.18 4.81
N GLY A 154 -6.68 14.77 4.81
CA GLY A 154 -7.21 15.52 3.67
C GLY A 154 -6.50 16.82 3.34
N ALA A 155 -6.70 17.35 2.14
CA ALA A 155 -5.96 18.48 1.56
C ALA A 155 -5.77 19.66 2.53
N THR A 156 -6.84 19.97 3.27
CA THR A 156 -6.82 20.86 4.43
C THR A 156 -7.12 20.05 5.69
N PRO A 157 -6.09 19.54 6.39
CA PRO A 157 -6.28 18.68 7.54
C PRO A 157 -6.71 19.52 8.75
N THR A 158 -7.51 18.91 9.61
CA THR A 158 -8.06 19.59 10.78
C THR A 158 -7.11 19.54 11.98
N GLU A 159 -6.31 18.47 12.11
CA GLU A 159 -5.30 18.26 13.16
C GLU A 159 -4.17 17.32 12.67
N PHE A 160 -3.09 17.21 13.46
CA PHE A 160 -1.86 16.42 13.23
C PHE A 160 -1.02 16.84 12.03
N CYS A 161 -1.55 16.76 10.80
CA CYS A 161 -0.83 17.15 9.59
C CYS A 161 -0.94 18.65 9.29
N VAL A 162 -0.90 19.47 10.34
CA VAL A 162 -0.94 20.94 10.25
C VAL A 162 0.46 21.51 10.44
N ALA A 163 0.69 22.73 9.94
CA ALA A 163 1.96 23.41 10.14
C ALA A 163 2.22 23.61 11.65
N ALA A 164 3.47 23.49 12.07
CA ALA A 164 3.86 23.82 13.44
C ALA A 164 3.69 25.32 13.67
N GLU A 165 2.95 25.69 14.72
CA GLU A 165 2.72 27.10 15.12
C GLU A 165 3.96 27.75 15.75
#